data_AF-A0A379T899-F1
#
_entry.id   AF-A0A379T899-F1
#
_cell.length_a   1.000
_cell.length_b   1.000
_cell.length_c   1.000
_cell.angle_alpha   90.00
_cell.angle_beta   90.00
_cell.angle_gamma   90.00
#
_symmetry.space_group_name_H-M   'P 1'
#
loop_
_entity.id
_entity.type
_entity.pdbx_description
1 polymer ?
#
loop_
_entity_poly.entity_id
_entity_poly.type
_entity_poly.pdbx_seq_one_letter_code
_entity_poly.pdbx_strand_id
1 'polypeptide(L)'
;MPVAGEIDITSGAIDAIERLLCAHLLPGDSVAVEDPCFLSSINMLRYAGFSASPVSVDSEGMQPEKLEQALSQGARAVILTPRAHNPTGW
;
A
#
# COMPACT_ATOMS: atom_id res chain seq x y z
N MET A 1 10.41 1.11 -17.26
CA MET A 1 9.34 0.17 -16.89
C MET A 1 9.95 -1.22 -17.02
N PRO A 2 9.95 -2.04 -15.96
CA PRO A 2 10.41 -3.42 -16.08
C PRO A 2 9.59 -4.13 -17.17
N VAL A 3 10.26 -4.96 -17.98
CA VAL A 3 9.61 -5.76 -19.02
C VAL A 3 8.74 -6.81 -18.34
N ALA A 4 7.63 -7.19 -18.97
CA ALA A 4 6.73 -8.19 -18.40
C ALA A 4 7.51 -9.48 -18.05
N GLY A 5 7.50 -9.84 -16.76
CA GLY A 5 8.20 -11.03 -16.25
C GLY A 5 9.63 -10.80 -15.76
N GLU A 6 10.17 -9.57 -15.81
CA GLU A 6 11.45 -9.26 -15.16
C GLU A 6 11.33 -9.33 -13.62
N ILE A 7 12.38 -9.83 -12.97
CA ILE A 7 12.47 -10.00 -11.53
C ILE A 7 13.64 -9.18 -11.02
N ASP A 8 13.37 -8.28 -10.08
CA ASP A 8 14.38 -7.51 -9.35
C ASP A 8 14.55 -8.05 -7.92
N ILE A 9 15.79 -8.01 -7.42
CA ILE A 9 16.12 -8.39 -6.05
C ILE A 9 16.07 -7.14 -5.15
N THR A 10 15.40 -7.27 -4.00
CA THR A 10 15.30 -6.23 -2.97
C THR A 10 15.76 -6.79 -1.63
N SER A 11 16.03 -5.90 -0.67
CA SER A 11 16.39 -6.26 0.71
C SER A 11 15.16 -6.61 1.57
N GLY A 12 14.10 -7.12 0.95
CA GLY A 12 12.83 -7.46 1.59
C GLY A 12 11.63 -6.67 1.04
N ALA A 13 10.45 -6.92 1.61
CA ALA A 13 9.19 -6.37 1.13
C ALA A 13 9.10 -4.84 1.30
N ILE A 14 9.58 -4.29 2.42
CA ILE A 14 9.50 -2.84 2.66
C ILE A 14 10.42 -2.07 1.72
N ASP A 15 11.64 -2.56 1.48
CA ASP A 15 12.55 -1.99 0.46
C ASP A 15 11.92 -2.04 -0.94
N ALA A 16 11.25 -3.13 -1.29
CA ALA A 16 10.55 -3.25 -2.56
C ALA A 16 9.43 -2.20 -2.71
N ILE A 17 8.56 -2.09 -1.70
CA ILE A 17 7.42 -1.16 -1.71
C ILE A 17 7.94 0.29 -1.75
N GLU A 18 8.94 0.64 -0.95
CA GLU A 18 9.51 2.00 -0.93
C GLU A 18 10.05 2.39 -2.30
N ARG A 19 10.88 1.55 -2.91
CA ARG A 19 11.47 1.82 -4.23
C ARG A 19 10.39 1.96 -5.30
N LEU A 20 9.36 1.12 -5.26
CA LEU A 20 8.24 1.18 -6.20
C LEU A 20 7.44 2.47 -6.02
N LEU A 21 7.14 2.86 -4.79
CA LEU A 21 6.41 4.10 -4.54
C LEU A 21 7.24 5.34 -4.91
N CYS A 22 8.50 5.43 -4.49
CA CYS A 22 9.38 6.55 -4.81
C CYS A 22 9.68 6.68 -6.32
N ALA A 23 9.58 5.59 -7.09
CA ALA A 23 9.73 5.63 -8.54
C ALA A 23 8.49 6.18 -9.27
N HIS A 24 7.31 6.19 -8.63
CA HIS A 24 6.03 6.47 -9.29
C HIS A 24 5.20 7.59 -8.65
N LEU A 25 5.48 7.95 -7.41
CA LEU A 25 4.74 8.93 -6.63
C LEU A 25 5.65 10.11 -6.25
N LEU A 26 5.04 11.24 -5.95
CA LEU A 26 5.69 12.42 -5.38
C LEU A 26 5.47 12.47 -3.86
N PRO A 27 6.38 13.12 -3.10
CA PRO A 27 6.11 13.43 -1.70
C PRO A 27 4.76 14.15 -1.54
N GLY A 28 3.97 13.72 -0.56
CA GLY A 28 2.60 14.19 -0.33
C GLY A 28 1.51 13.42 -1.09
N ASP A 29 1.84 12.62 -2.11
CA ASP A 29 0.86 11.76 -2.76
C ASP A 29 0.23 10.79 -1.76
N SER A 30 -1.06 10.50 -1.97
CA SER A 30 -1.81 9.62 -1.10
C SER A 30 -1.70 8.16 -1.53
N VAL A 31 -1.56 7.26 -0.56
CA VAL A 31 -1.52 5.80 -0.74
C VAL A 31 -2.63 5.19 0.09
N ALA A 32 -3.55 4.49 -0.56
CA ALA A 32 -4.58 3.72 0.12
C ALA A 32 -3.95 2.53 0.86
N VAL A 33 -4.29 2.36 2.13
CA VAL A 33 -3.80 1.27 2.98
C VAL A 33 -4.95 0.68 3.77
N GLU A 34 -4.84 -0.62 4.06
CA GLU A 34 -5.75 -1.32 4.96
C GLU A 34 -5.81 -0.62 6.35
N ASP A 35 -6.97 -0.62 6.99
CA ASP A 35 -7.16 -0.15 8.36
C ASP A 35 -7.89 -1.21 9.20
N PRO A 36 -7.17 -1.96 10.06
CA PRO A 36 -5.72 -1.87 10.33
C PRO A 36 -4.85 -2.44 9.19
N CYS A 37 -3.60 -1.97 9.04
CA CYS A 37 -2.59 -2.55 8.14
C CYS A 37 -1.32 -3.00 8.88
N PHE A 38 -0.42 -3.63 8.13
CA PHE A 38 0.92 -3.96 8.59
C PHE A 38 1.69 -2.71 9.05
N LEU A 39 2.15 -2.72 10.31
CA LEU A 39 2.82 -1.60 10.96
C LEU A 39 4.02 -1.05 10.17
N SER A 40 4.80 -1.91 9.51
CA SER A 40 5.95 -1.45 8.74
C SER A 40 5.54 -0.67 7.48
N SER A 41 4.40 -0.99 6.87
CA SER A 41 3.90 -0.27 5.69
C SER A 41 3.55 1.18 6.05
N ILE A 42 2.76 1.41 7.10
CA ILE A 42 2.36 2.76 7.50
C ILE A 42 3.54 3.60 8.02
N ASN A 43 4.50 2.97 8.70
CA ASN A 43 5.73 3.65 9.12
C ASN A 43 6.55 4.06 7.89
N MET A 44 6.73 3.17 6.91
CA MET A 44 7.47 3.50 5.70
C MET A 44 6.83 4.67 4.94
N LEU A 45 5.51 4.66 4.74
CA LEU A 45 4.81 5.78 4.09
C LEU A 45 5.09 7.12 4.78
N ARG A 46 5.05 7.13 6.12
CA ARG A 46 5.37 8.33 6.91
C ARG A 46 6.81 8.78 6.70
N TYR A 47 7.78 7.87 6.71
CA TYR A 47 9.19 8.20 6.52
C TYR A 47 9.50 8.69 5.10
N ALA A 48 8.87 8.10 4.09
CA ALA A 48 9.02 8.50 2.69
C ALA A 48 8.23 9.77 2.31
N GLY A 49 7.45 10.34 3.25
CA GLY A 49 6.70 11.57 3.04
C GLY A 49 5.39 11.40 2.27
N PHE A 50 4.84 10.17 2.22
CA PHE A 50 3.53 9.89 1.63
C PHE A 50 2.40 10.04 2.64
N SER A 51 1.19 10.30 2.16
CA SER A 51 -0.02 10.39 2.98
C SER A 51 -0.79 9.07 2.96
N ALA A 52 -1.04 8.46 4.11
CA ALA A 52 -1.83 7.23 4.20
C ALA A 52 -3.34 7.56 4.16
N SER A 53 -4.06 6.93 3.22
CA SER A 53 -5.54 6.97 3.16
C SER A 53 -6.09 5.64 3.68
N PRO A 54 -6.71 5.61 4.87
CA PRO A 54 -7.18 4.37 5.48
C PRO A 54 -8.40 3.83 4.74
N VAL A 55 -8.40 2.51 4.48
CA VAL A 55 -9.50 1.78 3.88
C VAL A 55 -9.89 0.63 4.80
N SER A 56 -11.12 0.65 5.28
CA SER A 56 -11.63 -0.37 6.21
C SER A 56 -11.57 -1.77 5.61
N VAL A 57 -11.19 -2.73 6.45
CA VAL A 57 -11.17 -4.16 6.12
C VAL A 57 -12.21 -4.92 6.92
N ASP A 58 -12.79 -5.96 6.34
CA ASP A 58 -13.62 -6.98 7.00
C ASP A 58 -13.02 -8.37 6.77
N SER A 59 -13.67 -9.45 7.22
CA SER A 59 -13.12 -10.81 7.10
C SER A 59 -12.84 -11.28 5.66
N GLU A 60 -13.38 -10.60 4.65
CA GLU A 60 -13.14 -10.88 3.23
C GLU A 60 -12.05 -9.97 2.63
N GLY A 61 -11.49 -9.04 3.41
CA GLY A 61 -10.42 -8.14 3.00
C GLY A 61 -10.83 -6.66 2.96
N MET A 62 -10.11 -5.90 2.13
CA MET A 62 -10.36 -4.49 1.91
C MET A 62 -11.73 -4.27 1.24
N GLN A 63 -12.57 -3.43 1.84
CA GLN A 63 -13.92 -3.14 1.33
C GLN A 63 -13.85 -2.37 -0.01
N PRO A 64 -14.32 -2.92 -1.13
CA PRO A 64 -14.17 -2.31 -2.46
C PRO A 64 -14.78 -0.92 -2.58
N GLU A 65 -15.94 -0.66 -1.98
CA GLU A 65 -16.62 0.63 -2.03
C GLU A 65 -15.82 1.71 -1.28
N LYS A 66 -15.12 1.32 -0.21
CA LYS A 66 -14.23 2.22 0.54
C LYS A 66 -12.95 2.50 -0.22
N LEU A 67 -12.42 1.48 -0.93
CA LEU A 67 -11.29 1.67 -1.82
C LEU A 67 -11.63 2.62 -2.98
N GLU A 68 -12.79 2.44 -3.62
CA GLU A 68 -13.26 3.34 -4.68
C GLU A 68 -13.38 4.78 -4.19
N GLN A 69 -13.88 4.97 -2.96
CA GLN A 69 -13.90 6.28 -2.33
C GLN A 69 -12.49 6.87 -2.16
N ALA A 70 -11.52 6.11 -1.64
CA ALA A 70 -10.15 6.57 -1.47
C ALA A 70 -9.47 6.93 -2.81
N LEU A 71 -9.70 6.13 -3.84
CA LEU A 71 -9.21 6.40 -5.20
C LEU A 71 -9.83 7.69 -5.78
N SER A 72 -11.14 7.90 -5.60
CA SER A 72 -11.82 9.11 -6.04
C SER A 72 -11.32 10.37 -5.32
N GLN A 73 -10.80 10.22 -4.10
CA GLN A 73 -10.19 11.28 -3.29
C GLN A 73 -8.71 11.51 -3.61
N GLY A 74 -8.14 10.77 -4.55
CA GLY A 74 -6.79 11.01 -5.07
C GLY A 74 -5.72 10.05 -4.59
N ALA A 75 -6.07 8.90 -3.97
CA ALA A 75 -5.09 7.85 -3.72
C ALA A 75 -4.46 7.39 -5.05
N ARG A 76 -3.12 7.38 -5.09
CA ARG A 76 -2.30 7.12 -6.29
C ARG A 76 -1.76 5.68 -6.34
N ALA A 77 -1.75 5.00 -5.21
CA ALA A 77 -1.37 3.60 -5.06
C ALA A 77 -2.20 2.94 -3.97
N VAL A 78 -2.19 1.60 -3.94
CA VAL A 78 -2.87 0.77 -2.95
C VAL A 78 -1.88 -0.25 -2.41
N ILE A 79 -1.75 -0.35 -1.08
CA ILE A 79 -1.06 -1.46 -0.42
C ILE A 79 -2.12 -2.37 0.18
N LEU A 80 -2.09 -3.65 -0.22
CA LEU A 80 -3.02 -4.67 0.26
C LEU A 80 -2.26 -5.95 0.64
N THR A 81 -2.80 -6.69 1.60
CA THR A 81 -2.30 -7.98 2.08
C THR A 81 -3.36 -9.05 1.81
N PRO A 82 -3.48 -9.54 0.56
CA PRO A 82 -4.63 -10.34 0.13
C PRO A 82 -4.70 -11.77 0.71
N ARG A 83 -3.67 -12.18 1.47
CA ARG A 83 -3.61 -13.52 2.07
C ARG A 83 -2.93 -13.43 3.42
N ALA A 84 -3.59 -13.98 4.45
CA ALA A 84 -3.10 -13.94 5.83
C ALA A 84 -2.79 -12.49 6.23
N HIS A 85 -3.82 -11.65 6.18
CA HIS A 85 -3.77 -10.23 6.42
C HIS A 85 -3.07 -9.92 7.75
N ASN A 86 -2.23 -8.89 7.78
CA ASN A 86 -1.55 -8.46 9.00
C ASN A 86 -2.24 -7.18 9.51
N PRO A 87 -2.85 -7.18 10.71
CA PRO A 87 -2.56 -8.07 11.86
C PRO A 87 -3.60 -9.18 12.13
N THR A 88 -4.63 -9.33 11.30
CA THR A 88 -5.83 -10.10 11.66
C THR A 88 -5.72 -11.61 11.39
N GLY A 89 -4.85 -12.02 10.48
CA GLY A 89 -4.48 -13.39 10.17
C GLY A 89 -5.39 -14.14 9.19
N TRP A 90 -6.56 -13.58 8.83
CA TRP A 90 -7.43 -14.12 7.78
C TRP A 90 -7.00 -13.67 6.39
#